data_AF-A0A2G2ADX6-F1
#
_entry.id   AF-A0A2G2ADX6-F1
#
_cell.length_a   1.000
_cell.length_b   1.000
_cell.length_c   1.000
_cell.angle_alpha   90.00
_cell.angle_beta   90.00
_cell.angle_gamma   90.00
#
_symmetry.space_group_name_H-M   'P 1'
#
loop_
_entity.id
_entity.type
_entity.pdbx_description
1 polymer ?
#
loop_
_entity_poly.entity_id
_entity_poly.type
_entity_poly.pdbx_seq_one_letter_code
_entity_poly.pdbx_strand_id
1 'polypeptide(L)'
;MSEEKSSFNVSQEYEIIPHQKGQAYPIGVKEWEYLKNKIKEVNIQINNFHTIGYLLLGASVSCLITIIATDFANDTSKYLTWAIFGVTAICGLLAIYFAKDKHQQESAKPTEIVNQMELIESRFENKKK
;
A
#
# COMPACT_ATOMS: atom_id res chain seq x y z
N MET A 1 70.67 -2.14 4.91
CA MET A 1 69.58 -2.94 5.51
C MET A 1 68.58 -1.94 6.06
N SER A 2 67.60 -1.55 5.26
CA SER A 2 66.71 -0.43 5.54
C SER A 2 65.37 -1.00 5.99
N GLU A 3 65.05 -0.89 7.29
CA GLU A 3 63.73 -1.26 7.80
C GLU A 3 62.76 -0.10 7.55
N GLU A 4 61.90 -0.28 6.53
CA GLU A 4 60.76 0.61 6.27
C GLU A 4 59.75 0.50 7.42
N LYS A 5 59.72 1.51 8.29
CA LYS A 5 58.60 1.72 9.21
C LYS A 5 57.41 2.26 8.43
N SER A 6 56.57 1.35 7.94
CA SER A 6 55.24 1.68 7.43
C SER A 6 54.37 2.22 8.56
N SER A 7 54.25 3.55 8.64
CA SER A 7 53.22 4.20 9.45
C SER A 7 51.95 4.32 8.63
N PHE A 8 51.24 3.21 8.47
CA PHE A 8 49.92 3.24 7.85
C PHE A 8 48.91 3.73 8.89
N ASN A 9 48.58 5.02 8.84
CA ASN A 9 47.64 5.67 9.76
C ASN A 9 46.27 5.74 9.08
N VAL A 10 45.35 4.86 9.48
CA VAL A 10 43.97 4.82 8.96
C VAL A 10 43.13 5.78 9.80
N SER A 11 42.97 7.00 9.33
CA SER A 11 41.98 7.93 9.88
C SER A 11 40.60 7.56 9.33
N GLN A 12 39.73 6.99 10.17
CA GLN A 12 38.31 6.89 9.86
C GLN A 12 37.69 8.29 9.98
N GLU A 13 37.65 9.03 8.88
CA GLU A 13 36.79 10.20 8.76
C GLU A 13 35.33 9.70 8.75
N TYR A 14 34.69 9.73 9.91
CA TYR A 14 33.23 9.73 9.95
C TYR A 14 32.79 11.09 9.41
N GLU A 15 32.38 11.11 8.16
CA GLU A 15 31.68 12.25 7.56
C GLU A 15 30.32 12.36 8.28
N ILE A 16 30.30 13.07 9.41
CA ILE A 16 29.07 13.45 10.10
C ILE A 16 28.39 14.43 9.15
N ILE A 17 27.49 13.94 8.30
CA ILE A 17 26.63 14.77 7.46
C ILE A 17 25.97 15.77 8.41
N PRO A 18 26.31 17.08 8.35
CA PRO A 18 25.66 18.05 9.20
C PRO A 18 24.18 18.00 8.89
N HIS A 19 23.34 17.92 9.93
CA HIS A 19 21.89 17.95 9.74
C HIS A 19 21.58 19.17 8.89
N GLN A 20 20.99 18.96 7.71
CA GLN A 20 20.54 20.07 6.88
C GLN A 20 19.66 20.94 7.77
N LYS A 21 20.06 22.20 7.96
CA LYS A 21 19.26 23.18 8.70
C LYS A 21 17.98 23.38 7.89
N GLY A 22 16.98 22.54 8.15
CA GLY A 22 15.66 22.68 7.59
C GLY A 22 15.09 24.03 8.00
N GLN A 23 14.41 24.68 7.07
CA GLN A 23 13.65 25.87 7.41
C GLN A 23 12.50 25.44 8.32
N ALA A 24 12.48 25.95 9.55
CA ALA A 24 11.35 25.73 10.44
C ALA A 24 10.24 26.70 10.04
N TYR A 25 9.15 26.16 9.49
CA TYR A 25 7.94 26.93 9.25
C TYR A 25 7.15 27.07 10.55
N PRO A 26 6.85 28.30 11.01
CA PRO A 26 6.01 28.49 12.19
C PRO A 26 4.56 28.19 11.84
N ILE A 27 4.13 26.94 12.02
CA ILE A 27 2.75 26.49 11.78
C ILE A 27 1.86 26.91 12.98
N GLY A 28 0.63 27.36 12.71
CA GLY A 28 -0.31 27.69 13.78
C GLY A 28 -0.70 26.44 14.59
N VAL A 29 -0.79 26.56 15.92
CA VAL A 29 -1.13 25.42 16.82
C VAL A 29 -2.43 24.72 16.40
N LYS A 30 -3.44 25.50 15.97
CA LYS A 30 -4.72 24.97 15.48
C LYS A 30 -4.58 24.17 14.17
N GLU A 31 -3.75 24.64 13.24
CA GLU A 31 -3.48 23.93 11.97
C GLU A 31 -2.71 22.63 12.23
N TRP A 32 -1.76 22.67 13.18
CA TRP A 32 -1.00 21.50 13.60
C TRP A 32 -1.88 20.45 14.31
N GLU A 33 -2.80 20.87 15.17
CA GLU A 33 -3.78 19.97 15.77
C GLU A 33 -4.75 19.37 14.76
N TYR A 34 -5.22 20.16 13.79
CA TYR A 34 -6.07 19.69 12.71
C TYR A 34 -5.38 18.61 11.86
N LEU A 35 -4.13 18.82 11.44
CA LEU A 35 -3.32 17.83 10.73
C LEU A 35 -3.13 16.55 11.56
N LYS A 36 -2.78 16.69 12.84
CA LYS A 36 -2.63 15.53 13.74
C LYS A 36 -3.93 14.73 13.87
N ASN A 37 -5.08 15.39 13.96
CA ASN A 37 -6.37 14.73 14.04
C ASN A 37 -6.73 14.02 12.72
N LYS A 38 -6.51 14.67 11.58
CA LYS A 38 -6.68 14.05 10.26
C LYS A 38 -5.78 12.84 10.06
N ILE A 39 -4.52 12.89 10.48
CA ILE A 39 -3.59 11.75 10.42
C ILE A 39 -4.06 10.60 11.31
N LYS A 40 -4.57 10.89 12.52
CA LYS A 40 -5.15 9.86 13.39
C LYS A 40 -6.39 9.19 12.80
N GLU A 41 -7.14 9.90 11.97
CA GLU A 41 -8.31 9.37 11.25
C GLU A 41 -7.93 8.52 10.02
N VAL A 42 -6.66 8.55 9.56
CA VAL A 42 -6.15 7.65 8.53
C VAL A 42 -5.97 6.25 9.14
N ASN A 43 -7.10 5.57 9.34
CA ASN A 43 -7.11 4.15 9.60
C ASN A 43 -7.09 3.43 8.25
N ILE A 44 -5.92 2.86 7.91
CA ILE A 44 -5.78 1.94 6.78
C ILE A 44 -6.46 0.64 7.23
N GLN A 45 -7.78 0.55 7.00
CA GLN A 45 -8.48 -0.71 7.21
C GLN A 45 -7.89 -1.74 6.26
N ILE A 46 -7.47 -2.88 6.80
CA ILE A 46 -7.00 -4.01 6.00
C ILE A 46 -8.13 -4.39 5.04
N ASN A 47 -7.88 -4.20 3.74
CA ASN A 47 -8.85 -4.46 2.69
C ASN A 47 -8.99 -5.98 2.45
N ASN A 48 -9.75 -6.65 3.32
CA ASN A 48 -9.99 -8.10 3.26
C ASN A 48 -10.68 -8.55 1.96
N PHE A 49 -11.24 -7.63 1.17
CA PHE A 49 -11.86 -7.94 -0.12
C PHE A 49 -10.86 -8.51 -1.13
N HIS A 50 -9.59 -8.08 -1.08
CA HIS A 50 -8.54 -8.69 -1.92
C HIS A 50 -8.31 -10.15 -1.54
N THR A 51 -8.15 -10.44 -0.25
CA THR A 51 -7.90 -11.79 0.26
C THR A 51 -9.06 -12.74 -0.08
N ILE A 52 -10.30 -12.30 0.17
CA ILE A 52 -11.50 -13.08 -0.13
C ILE A 52 -11.67 -13.27 -1.65
N GLY A 53 -11.41 -12.22 -2.44
CA GLY A 53 -11.49 -12.29 -3.90
C GLY A 53 -10.48 -13.28 -4.49
N TYR A 54 -9.22 -13.24 -4.04
CA TYR A 54 -8.20 -14.19 -4.48
C TYR A 54 -8.49 -15.63 -4.03
N LEU A 55 -9.03 -15.82 -2.82
CA LEU A 55 -9.44 -17.13 -2.34
C LEU A 55 -10.55 -17.72 -3.22
N LEU A 56 -11.58 -16.92 -3.54
CA LEU A 56 -12.69 -17.35 -4.39
C LEU A 56 -12.27 -17.61 -5.84
N LEU A 57 -11.38 -16.76 -6.39
CA LEU A 57 -10.81 -17.03 -7.72
C LEU A 57 -9.93 -18.28 -7.71
N GLY A 58 -9.14 -18.51 -6.66
CA GLY A 58 -8.37 -19.73 -6.50
C GLY A 58 -9.26 -20.97 -6.50
N ALA A 59 -10.34 -20.95 -5.72
CA ALA A 59 -11.33 -22.02 -5.68
C ALA A 59 -12.02 -22.24 -7.04
N SER A 60 -12.31 -21.16 -7.77
CA SER A 60 -12.87 -21.23 -9.13
C SER A 60 -11.90 -21.89 -10.11
N VAL A 61 -10.62 -21.53 -10.08
CA VAL A 61 -9.58 -22.18 -10.90
C VAL A 61 -9.43 -23.66 -10.54
N SER A 62 -9.44 -24.00 -9.26
CA SER A 62 -9.43 -25.41 -8.83
C SER A 62 -10.63 -26.18 -9.39
N CYS A 63 -11.84 -25.62 -9.34
CA CYS A 63 -13.03 -26.24 -9.93
C CYS A 63 -12.91 -26.40 -11.45
N LEU A 64 -12.33 -25.42 -12.16
CA LEU A 64 -12.09 -25.51 -13.60
C LEU A 64 -11.15 -26.68 -13.95
N ILE A 65 -10.06 -26.83 -13.19
CA ILE A 65 -9.12 -27.94 -13.37
C ILE A 65 -9.83 -29.27 -13.14
N THR A 66 -10.65 -29.38 -12.09
CA THR A 66 -11.44 -30.58 -11.81
C THR A 66 -12.40 -30.90 -12.97
N ILE A 67 -13.05 -29.90 -13.56
CA ILE A 67 -13.95 -30.09 -14.71
C ILE A 67 -13.22 -30.65 -15.93
N ILE A 68 -11.98 -30.21 -16.18
CA ILE A 68 -11.19 -30.63 -17.35
C ILE A 68 -10.52 -31.99 -17.10
N ALA A 69 -10.02 -32.23 -15.89
CA ALA A 69 -9.23 -33.41 -15.56
C ALA A 69 -10.07 -34.64 -15.19
N THR A 70 -11.31 -34.43 -14.75
CA THR A 70 -12.18 -35.52 -14.27
C THR A 70 -13.18 -35.90 -15.36
N ASP A 71 -13.22 -37.18 -15.71
CA ASP A 71 -14.32 -37.73 -16.50
C ASP A 71 -15.47 -38.09 -15.56
N PHE A 72 -16.59 -37.35 -15.65
CA PHE A 72 -17.71 -37.51 -14.74
C PHE A 72 -18.60 -38.65 -15.21
N ALA A 73 -18.69 -39.72 -14.42
CA ALA A 73 -19.58 -40.85 -14.70
C ALA A 73 -21.09 -40.52 -14.58
N ASN A 74 -21.45 -39.37 -13.99
CA ASN A 74 -22.83 -38.95 -13.75
C ASN A 74 -23.00 -37.50 -14.20
N ASP A 75 -24.00 -37.23 -15.05
CA ASP A 75 -24.29 -35.88 -15.54
C ASP A 75 -24.64 -34.91 -14.40
N THR A 76 -25.25 -35.41 -13.32
CA THR A 76 -25.67 -34.59 -12.18
C THR A 76 -24.49 -33.91 -11.49
N SER A 77 -23.38 -34.62 -11.28
CA SER A 77 -22.19 -34.06 -10.63
C SER A 77 -21.44 -33.08 -11.54
N LYS A 78 -21.50 -33.30 -12.86
CA LYS A 78 -20.96 -32.37 -13.86
C LYS A 78 -21.69 -31.02 -13.82
N TYR A 79 -23.02 -31.02 -13.84
CA TYR A 79 -23.81 -29.78 -13.74
C TYR A 79 -23.62 -29.07 -12.40
N LEU A 80 -23.54 -29.82 -11.30
CA LEU A 80 -23.27 -29.24 -9.97
C LEU A 80 -21.91 -28.54 -9.93
N THR A 81 -20.87 -29.15 -10.48
CA THR A 81 -19.51 -28.58 -10.49
C THR A 81 -19.46 -27.30 -11.34
N TRP A 82 -20.17 -27.27 -12.48
CA TRP A 82 -20.33 -26.06 -13.29
C TRP A 82 -21.07 -24.94 -12.55
N ALA A 83 -22.10 -25.27 -11.76
CA ALA A 83 -22.81 -24.29 -10.96
C ALA A 83 -21.91 -23.67 -9.87
N ILE A 84 -21.14 -24.51 -9.16
CA ILE A 84 -20.19 -24.05 -8.14
C ILE A 84 -19.10 -23.17 -8.76
N PHE A 85 -18.58 -23.56 -9.91
CA PHE A 85 -17.63 -22.75 -10.67
C PHE A 85 -18.20 -21.38 -11.02
N GLY A 86 -19.43 -21.34 -11.57
CA GLY A 86 -20.09 -20.09 -11.95
C GLY A 86 -20.28 -19.14 -10.76
N VAL A 87 -20.78 -19.65 -9.64
CA VAL A 87 -21.02 -18.85 -8.43
C VAL A 87 -19.71 -18.32 -7.85
N THR A 88 -18.70 -19.17 -7.70
CA THR A 88 -17.38 -18.77 -7.13
C THR A 88 -16.64 -17.78 -8.05
N ALA A 89 -16.74 -17.94 -9.37
CA ALA A 89 -16.16 -17.01 -10.33
C ALA A 89 -16.80 -15.61 -10.25
N ILE A 90 -18.13 -15.54 -10.24
CA ILE A 90 -18.87 -14.27 -10.16
C ILE A 90 -18.58 -13.58 -8.82
N CYS A 91 -18.65 -14.30 -7.71
CA CYS A 91 -18.35 -13.74 -6.38
C CYS A 91 -16.89 -13.27 -6.28
N GLY A 92 -15.93 -14.02 -6.81
CA GLY A 92 -14.51 -13.63 -6.83
C GLY A 92 -14.25 -12.37 -7.65
N LEU A 93 -14.86 -12.25 -8.84
CA LEU A 93 -14.75 -11.06 -9.68
C LEU A 93 -15.36 -9.82 -9.01
N LEU A 94 -16.55 -9.95 -8.43
CA LEU A 94 -17.19 -8.85 -7.70
C LEU A 94 -16.38 -8.40 -6.49
N ALA A 95 -15.80 -9.33 -5.74
CA ALA A 95 -14.94 -9.00 -4.60
C ALA A 95 -13.71 -8.18 -5.03
N ILE A 96 -13.07 -8.52 -6.15
CA ILE A 96 -11.93 -7.77 -6.69
C ILE A 96 -12.36 -6.39 -7.20
N TYR A 97 -13.54 -6.30 -7.84
CA TYR A 97 -14.09 -5.02 -8.29
C TYR A 97 -14.29 -4.06 -7.11
N PHE A 98 -14.96 -4.52 -6.04
CA PHE A 98 -15.13 -3.72 -4.83
C PHE A 98 -13.81 -3.42 -4.11
N ALA A 99 -12.85 -4.35 -4.16
CA ALA A 99 -11.53 -4.11 -3.57
C ALA A 99 -10.82 -2.93 -4.26
N LYS A 100 -10.91 -2.82 -5.59
CA LYS A 100 -10.36 -1.69 -6.36
C LYS A 100 -11.03 -0.36 -6.00
N ASP A 101 -12.36 -0.34 -5.95
CA ASP A 101 -13.12 0.87 -5.63
C ASP A 101 -12.80 1.36 -4.20
N LYS A 102 -12.77 0.43 -3.24
CA LYS A 102 -12.40 0.74 -1.85
C LYS A 102 -10.96 1.26 -1.74
N HIS A 103 -10.03 0.70 -2.50
CA HIS A 103 -8.64 1.17 -2.50
C HIS A 103 -8.51 2.62 -3.00
N GLN A 104 -9.26 3.00 -4.03
CA GLN A 104 -9.26 4.38 -4.53
C GLN A 104 -9.79 5.37 -3.48
N GLN A 105 -10.90 5.02 -2.81
CA GLN A 105 -11.46 5.85 -1.75
C GLN A 105 -10.53 5.98 -0.53
N GLU A 106 -9.79 4.92 -0.20
CA GLU A 106 -8.81 4.95 0.88
C GLU A 106 -7.56 5.77 0.53
N SER A 107 -7.09 5.71 -0.72
CA SER A 107 -5.94 6.52 -1.19
C SER A 107 -6.21 8.02 -1.26
N ALA A 108 -7.47 8.43 -1.38
CA ALA A 108 -7.83 9.85 -1.41
C ALA A 108 -7.59 10.56 -0.07
N LYS A 109 -7.68 9.86 1.07
CA LYS A 109 -7.56 10.45 2.40
C LYS A 109 -6.14 10.93 2.73
N PRO A 110 -5.06 10.14 2.48
CA PRO A 110 -3.69 10.63 2.64
C PRO A 110 -3.34 11.76 1.67
N THR A 111 -3.79 11.69 0.41
CA THR A 111 -3.53 12.74 -0.59
C THR A 111 -4.12 14.08 -0.17
N GLU A 112 -5.31 14.09 0.44
CA GLU A 112 -5.91 15.32 0.97
C GLU A 112 -5.06 15.97 2.07
N ILE A 113 -4.45 15.16 2.95
CA ILE A 113 -3.57 15.64 4.02
C ILE A 113 -2.28 16.23 3.44
N VAL A 114 -1.68 15.55 2.46
CA VAL A 114 -0.47 16.04 1.77
C VAL A 114 -0.74 17.36 1.07
N ASN A 115 -1.85 17.46 0.33
CA ASN A 115 -2.24 18.71 -0.34
C ASN A 115 -2.43 19.87 0.66
N GLN A 116 -2.95 19.58 1.86
CA GLN A 116 -3.07 20.60 2.92
C GLN A 116 -1.71 21.03 3.47
N MET A 117 -0.74 20.11 3.59
CA MET A 117 0.63 20.44 3.99
C MET A 117 1.32 21.31 2.93
N GLU A 118 1.22 20.96 1.64
CA GLU A 118 1.77 21.77 0.54
C GLU A 118 1.14 23.18 0.48
N LEU A 119 -0.16 23.28 0.77
CA LEU A 119 -0.85 24.56 0.83
C LEU A 119 -0.39 25.43 2.01
N ILE A 120 0.02 24.81 3.13
CA ILE A 120 0.66 25.54 4.25
C ILE A 120 2.06 25.99 3.83
N GLU A 121 2.84 25.12 3.19
CA GLU A 121 4.20 25.44 2.72
C GLU A 121 4.21 26.62 1.73
N SER A 122 3.34 26.59 0.71
CA SER A 122 3.20 27.67 -0.28
C SER A 122 2.78 29.02 0.34
N ARG A 123 2.07 29.04 1.48
CA ARG A 123 1.78 30.28 2.21
C ARG A 123 3.03 30.92 2.84
N PHE A 124 4.02 30.12 3.20
CA PHE A 124 5.28 30.62 3.75
C PHE A 124 6.30 30.98 2.67
N GLU A 125 6.33 30.27 1.55
CA GLU A 125 7.16 30.63 0.39
C GLU A 125 6.76 31.99 -0.20
N ASN A 126 5.46 32.25 -0.32
CA ASN A 126 4.96 33.53 -0.83
C ASN A 126 5.20 34.71 0.12
N LYS A 127 5.43 34.46 1.40
CA LYS A 127 5.79 35.50 2.40
C LYS A 127 7.28 35.87 2.41
N LYS A 128 8.12 35.12 1.68
CA LYS A 128 9.57 35.37 1.56
C LYS A 128 9.97 36.29 0.40
N LYS A 129 9.02 36.69 -0.45
CA LYS A 129 9.18 37.78 -1.41
C LYS A 129 8.66 39.08 -0.82
#